data_AF-A0A7Z9G7T8-F1
#
_entry.id   AF-A0A7Z9G7T8-F1
#
_cell.length_a   1.000
_cell.length_b   1.000
_cell.length_c   1.000
_cell.angle_alpha   90.00
_cell.angle_beta   90.00
_cell.angle_gamma   90.00
#
_symmetry.space_group_name_H-M   'P 1'
#
loop_
_entity.id
_entity.type
_entity.pdbx_description
1 polymer ?
#
loop_
_entity_poly.entity_id
_entity_poly.type
_entity_poly.pdbx_seq_one_letter_code
_entity_poly.pdbx_strand_id
1 'polypeptide(L)'
;MVKRKTVRRRAKTFGILNAVEAWIYGEIIMRGSTGSGVIGFFTGEGDIGIGPGETIGGITTYTQPVGAGEISLSDLMMDPGLAIATIATNFKTNLLPMSLAAFTTSITFRVGKRLLRRPLSSINRNLIKPALGAGIRL
;
A
#
# COMPACT_ATOMS: atom_id res chain seq x y z
N MET A 1 47.23 3.98 24.45
CA MET A 1 45.79 3.62 24.44
C MET A 1 45.11 4.30 23.25
N VAL A 2 44.54 3.55 22.29
CA VAL A 2 43.81 4.12 21.13
C VAL A 2 42.33 4.27 21.50
N LYS A 3 41.80 5.50 21.51
CA LYS A 3 40.36 5.74 21.74
C LYS A 3 39.57 5.26 20.51
N ARG A 4 38.68 4.27 20.69
CA ARG A 4 37.74 3.85 19.64
C ARG A 4 36.80 5.01 19.28
N LYS A 5 36.67 5.29 17.98
CA LYS A 5 35.76 6.32 17.44
C LYS A 5 34.31 5.93 17.75
N THR A 6 33.63 6.74 18.56
CA THR A 6 32.21 6.53 18.88
C THR A 6 31.35 6.81 17.64
N VAL A 7 30.56 5.82 17.20
CA VAL A 7 29.61 6.00 16.10
C VAL A 7 28.45 6.85 16.59
N ARG A 8 28.33 8.11 16.14
CA ARG A 8 27.17 8.95 16.44
C ARG A 8 25.92 8.35 15.79
N ARG A 9 24.94 7.96 16.60
CA ARG A 9 23.63 7.52 16.12
C ARG A 9 22.93 8.71 15.45
N ARG A 10 22.51 8.57 14.19
CA ARG A 10 21.66 9.57 13.54
C ARG A 10 20.31 9.58 14.25
N ALA A 11 19.81 10.78 14.58
CA ALA A 11 18.46 10.92 15.10
C ALA A 11 17.46 10.32 14.11
N LYS A 12 16.49 9.57 14.62
CA LYS A 12 15.37 9.04 13.82
C LYS A 12 14.52 10.24 13.41
N THR A 13 14.50 10.58 12.12
CA THR A 13 13.66 11.64 11.57
C THR A 13 12.63 11.03 10.65
N PHE A 14 11.39 11.51 10.72
CA PHE A 14 10.33 11.10 9.81
C PHE A 14 10.60 11.72 8.43
N GLY A 15 10.66 10.89 7.40
CA GLY A 15 10.92 11.30 6.01
C GLY A 15 9.63 11.30 5.21
N ILE A 16 9.11 12.45 4.82
CA ILE A 16 7.86 12.58 4.07
C ILE A 16 7.96 11.85 2.73
N LEU A 17 9.08 11.94 2.01
CA LEU A 17 9.22 11.23 0.73
C LEU A 17 9.28 9.71 0.93
N ASN A 18 9.86 9.25 2.04
CA ASN A 18 9.85 7.82 2.36
C ASN A 18 8.45 7.36 2.77
N ALA A 19 7.65 8.21 3.41
CA ALA A 19 6.26 7.93 3.74
C ALA A 19 5.40 7.85 2.47
N VAL A 20 5.60 8.76 1.51
CA VAL A 20 4.92 8.71 0.20
C VAL A 20 5.33 7.46 -0.58
N GLU A 21 6.62 7.12 -0.62
CA GLU A 21 7.10 5.89 -1.27
C GLU A 21 6.46 4.64 -0.64
N ALA A 22 6.41 4.58 0.69
CA ALA A 22 5.76 3.51 1.43
C ALA A 22 4.25 3.45 1.17
N TRP A 23 3.57 4.60 1.07
CA TRP A 23 2.15 4.67 0.74
C TRP A 23 1.88 4.16 -0.67
N ILE A 24 2.72 4.49 -1.65
CA ILE A 24 2.60 3.96 -3.02
C ILE A 24 2.82 2.45 -3.04
N TYR A 25 3.79 1.91 -2.29
CA TYR A 25 3.91 0.45 -2.16
C TYR A 25 2.66 -0.18 -1.54
N GLY A 26 2.08 0.48 -0.52
CA GLY A 26 0.80 0.09 0.04
C GLY A 26 -0.30 0.08 -1.03
N GLU A 27 -0.45 1.15 -1.80
CA GLU A 27 -1.44 1.26 -2.87
C GLU A 27 -1.30 0.18 -3.95
N ILE A 28 -0.07 -0.11 -4.38
CA ILE A 28 0.20 -1.18 -5.35
C ILE A 28 -0.22 -2.54 -4.78
N ILE A 29 0.12 -2.79 -3.51
CA ILE A 29 -0.19 -4.06 -2.85
C ILE A 29 -1.70 -4.21 -2.65
N MET A 30 -2.36 -3.18 -2.13
CA MET A 30 -3.81 -3.22 -1.88
C MET A 30 -4.55 -3.35 -3.19
N ARG A 31 -4.27 -2.50 -4.18
CA ARG A 31 -4.98 -2.54 -5.48
C ARG A 31 -4.82 -3.88 -6.20
N GLY A 32 -3.64 -4.50 -6.13
CA GLY A 32 -3.42 -5.81 -6.75
C GLY A 32 -3.93 -7.01 -5.94
N SER A 33 -4.10 -6.88 -4.63
CA SER A 33 -4.55 -7.97 -3.76
C SER A 33 -6.04 -7.88 -3.40
N THR A 34 -6.56 -6.71 -3.04
CA THR A 34 -7.96 -6.48 -2.67
C THR A 34 -8.79 -5.92 -3.82
N GLY A 35 -8.19 -5.50 -4.94
CA GLY A 35 -8.91 -4.81 -6.03
C GLY A 35 -9.19 -3.33 -5.73
N SER A 36 -9.12 -2.92 -4.47
CA SER A 36 -9.33 -1.56 -3.99
C SER A 36 -8.01 -0.89 -3.56
N GLY A 37 -7.95 0.45 -3.63
CA GLY A 37 -6.81 1.20 -3.08
C GLY A 37 -6.77 1.14 -1.54
N VAL A 38 -5.72 1.66 -0.91
CA VAL A 38 -5.57 1.65 0.56
C VAL A 38 -6.79 2.29 1.23
N ILE A 39 -7.26 3.43 0.73
CA ILE A 39 -8.43 4.12 1.29
C ILE A 39 -9.71 3.30 1.05
N GLY A 40 -9.88 2.76 -0.15
CA GLY A 40 -11.03 1.95 -0.51
C GLY A 40 -11.14 0.68 0.34
N PHE A 41 -10.02 0.05 0.67
CA PHE A 41 -10.01 -1.08 1.59
C PHE A 41 -10.54 -0.70 2.97
N PHE A 42 -10.10 0.42 3.55
CA PHE A 42 -10.52 0.79 4.91
C PHE A 42 -11.90 1.43 5.00
N THR A 43 -12.36 2.07 3.92
CA THR A 43 -13.62 2.85 3.91
C THR A 43 -14.73 2.19 3.09
N GLY A 44 -14.42 1.10 2.39
CA GLY A 44 -15.37 0.35 1.58
C GLY A 44 -16.48 -0.28 2.42
N GLU A 45 -17.66 -0.32 1.82
CA GLU A 45 -18.80 -1.04 2.36
C GLU A 45 -18.58 -2.54 2.27
N GLY A 46 -19.20 -3.29 3.19
CA GLY A 46 -19.13 -4.75 3.18
C GLY A 46 -20.23 -5.31 2.29
N ASP A 47 -19.87 -5.83 1.13
CA ASP A 47 -20.78 -6.42 0.15
C ASP A 47 -20.41 -7.85 -0.26
N ILE A 48 -19.36 -8.42 0.36
CA ILE A 48 -18.96 -9.80 0.12
C ILE A 48 -20.05 -10.76 0.63
N GLY A 49 -20.42 -11.70 -0.23
CA GLY A 49 -21.40 -12.72 0.12
C GLY A 49 -21.47 -13.85 -0.89
N ILE A 50 -22.25 -14.86 -0.54
CA ILE A 50 -22.57 -15.97 -1.44
C ILE A 50 -23.96 -15.71 -2.01
N GLY A 51 -24.02 -15.35 -3.30
CA GLY A 51 -25.28 -15.18 -4.02
C GLY A 51 -25.73 -16.47 -4.73
N PRO A 52 -27.01 -16.54 -5.14
CA PRO A 52 -27.45 -17.59 -6.05
C PRO A 52 -26.67 -17.43 -7.37
N GLY A 53 -25.95 -18.46 -7.80
CA GLY A 53 -25.29 -18.46 -9.10
C GLY A 53 -26.29 -18.74 -10.23
N GLU A 54 -25.77 -18.99 -11.42
CA GLU A 54 -26.53 -19.26 -12.64
C GLU A 54 -27.76 -20.15 -12.39
N THR A 55 -28.93 -19.57 -12.67
CA THR A 55 -30.23 -20.23 -12.53
C THR A 55 -30.67 -20.66 -13.93
N ILE A 56 -30.43 -21.92 -14.29
CA ILE A 56 -30.91 -22.49 -15.55
C ILE A 56 -32.25 -23.16 -15.27
N GLY A 57 -33.33 -22.63 -15.85
CA GLY A 57 -34.66 -23.23 -15.74
C GLY A 57 -35.27 -23.24 -14.33
N GLY A 58 -34.88 -22.30 -13.45
CA GLY A 58 -35.40 -22.21 -12.08
C GLY A 58 -34.67 -23.06 -11.04
N ILE A 59 -33.58 -23.74 -11.43
CA ILE A 59 -32.70 -24.51 -10.53
C ILE A 59 -31.35 -23.81 -10.44
N THR A 60 -30.97 -23.40 -9.23
CA THR A 60 -29.65 -22.82 -8.94
C THR A 60 -28.61 -23.93 -9.01
N THR A 61 -27.74 -23.90 -10.03
CA THR A 61 -26.81 -25.03 -10.28
C THR A 61 -25.57 -24.95 -9.38
N TYR A 62 -25.09 -23.74 -9.06
CA TYR A 62 -24.04 -23.47 -8.09
C TYR A 62 -24.27 -22.10 -7.44
N THR A 63 -23.68 -21.85 -6.27
CA THR A 63 -23.59 -20.52 -5.67
C THR A 63 -22.32 -19.81 -6.14
N GLN A 64 -22.38 -18.48 -6.33
CA GLN A 64 -21.21 -17.68 -6.71
C GLN A 64 -20.94 -16.58 -5.68
N PRO A 65 -19.66 -16.25 -5.43
CA PRO A 65 -19.32 -15.11 -4.61
C PRO A 65 -19.75 -13.81 -5.31
N VAL A 66 -20.58 -13.01 -4.65
CA VAL A 66 -21.01 -11.67 -5.07
C VAL A 66 -20.18 -10.65 -4.28
N GLY A 67 -19.89 -9.49 -4.87
CA GLY A 67 -19.00 -8.47 -4.26
C GLY A 67 -17.50 -8.76 -4.38
N ALA A 68 -17.09 -9.89 -4.96
CA ALA A 68 -15.68 -10.32 -5.02
C ALA A 68 -14.75 -9.46 -5.92
N GLY A 69 -15.25 -8.39 -6.53
CA GLY A 69 -14.47 -7.49 -7.38
C GLY A 69 -13.56 -6.55 -6.58
N GLU A 70 -14.03 -6.11 -5.40
CA GLU A 70 -13.28 -5.28 -4.47
C GLU A 70 -13.47 -5.83 -3.07
N ILE A 71 -12.39 -5.96 -2.30
CA ILE A 71 -12.42 -6.43 -0.92
C ILE A 71 -12.13 -5.24 -0.01
N SER A 72 -12.98 -5.04 0.98
CA SER A 72 -12.85 -4.04 2.04
C SER A 72 -12.55 -4.68 3.41
N LEU A 73 -12.26 -3.85 4.40
CA LEU A 73 -12.13 -4.27 5.80
C LEU A 73 -13.48 -4.80 6.33
N SER A 74 -14.58 -4.21 5.88
CA SER A 74 -15.94 -4.62 6.23
C SER A 74 -16.21 -6.05 5.73
N ASP A 75 -15.76 -6.39 4.52
CA ASP A 75 -15.85 -7.74 3.95
C ASP A 75 -15.04 -8.76 4.75
N LEU A 76 -13.83 -8.37 5.17
CA LEU A 76 -12.98 -9.21 6.00
C LEU A 76 -13.62 -9.49 7.38
N MET A 77 -14.42 -8.54 7.90
CA MET A 77 -15.15 -8.72 9.15
C MET A 77 -16.42 -9.58 8.99
N MET A 78 -17.09 -9.49 7.83
CA MET A 78 -18.33 -10.24 7.54
C MET A 78 -18.06 -11.70 7.17
N ASP A 79 -17.14 -11.94 6.24
CA ASP A 79 -16.70 -13.30 5.84
C ASP A 79 -15.18 -13.35 5.62
N PRO A 80 -14.40 -13.55 6.70
CA PRO A 80 -12.95 -13.57 6.60
C PRO A 80 -12.43 -14.71 5.72
N GLY A 81 -13.15 -15.83 5.65
CA GLY A 81 -12.71 -17.00 4.89
C GLY A 81 -12.72 -16.71 3.39
N LEU A 82 -13.85 -16.21 2.89
CA LEU A 82 -14.00 -15.86 1.47
C LEU A 82 -13.17 -14.63 1.09
N ALA A 83 -13.09 -13.62 1.95
CA ALA A 83 -12.30 -12.43 1.72
C ALA A 83 -10.80 -12.78 1.57
N ILE A 84 -10.24 -13.57 2.49
CA ILE A 84 -8.81 -13.96 2.44
C ILE A 84 -8.53 -14.85 1.22
N ALA A 85 -9.42 -15.78 0.89
CA ALA A 85 -9.25 -16.64 -0.29
C ALA A 85 -9.26 -15.84 -1.60
N THR A 86 -10.14 -14.84 -1.69
CA THR A 86 -10.23 -13.93 -2.84
C THR A 86 -8.98 -13.05 -2.93
N ILE A 87 -8.55 -12.45 -1.81
CA ILE A 87 -7.32 -11.67 -1.74
C ILE A 87 -6.11 -12.50 -2.17
N ALA A 88 -5.98 -13.73 -1.69
CA ALA A 88 -4.86 -14.61 -2.02
C ALA A 88 -4.85 -14.98 -3.50
N THR A 89 -6.02 -15.18 -4.10
CA THR A 89 -6.16 -15.47 -5.54
C THR A 89 -5.78 -14.26 -6.37
N ASN A 90 -6.31 -13.09 -6.04
CA ASN A 90 -6.00 -11.83 -6.70
C ASN A 90 -4.51 -11.48 -6.59
N PHE A 91 -3.92 -11.65 -5.41
CA PHE A 91 -2.50 -11.43 -5.18
C PHE A 91 -1.63 -12.32 -6.08
N LYS A 92 -1.95 -13.61 -6.21
CA LYS A 92 -1.21 -14.53 -7.09
C LYS A 92 -1.32 -14.11 -8.56
N THR A 93 -2.53 -13.77 -9.00
CA THR A 93 -2.80 -13.37 -10.39
C THR A 93 -2.09 -12.05 -10.74
N ASN A 94 -2.04 -11.10 -9.81
CA ASN A 94 -1.45 -9.78 -10.02
C ASN A 94 0.02 -9.65 -9.55
N LEU A 95 0.64 -10.73 -9.08
CA LEU A 95 1.98 -10.70 -8.50
C LEU A 95 3.02 -10.06 -9.44
N LEU A 96 3.01 -10.44 -10.72
CA LEU A 96 3.92 -9.88 -11.72
C LEU A 96 3.70 -8.38 -11.96
N PRO A 97 2.51 -7.90 -12.38
CA PRO A 97 2.30 -6.47 -12.60
C PRO A 97 2.55 -5.63 -11.34
N MET A 98 2.19 -6.13 -10.14
CA MET A 98 2.49 -5.46 -8.87
C MET A 98 4.00 -5.35 -8.62
N SER A 99 4.74 -6.44 -8.83
CA SER A 99 6.19 -6.45 -8.61
C SER A 99 6.92 -5.48 -9.55
N LEU A 100 6.48 -5.39 -10.81
CA LEU A 100 7.01 -4.45 -11.79
C LEU A 100 6.68 -3.00 -11.40
N ALA A 101 5.44 -2.73 -10.98
CA ALA A 101 5.04 -1.43 -10.48
C ALA A 101 5.84 -1.01 -9.23
N ALA A 102 6.05 -1.93 -8.29
CA ALA A 102 6.85 -1.66 -7.09
C ALA A 102 8.32 -1.43 -7.44
N PHE A 103 8.88 -2.24 -8.34
CA PHE A 103 10.25 -2.09 -8.78
C PHE A 103 10.49 -0.75 -9.49
N THR A 104 9.63 -0.39 -10.45
CA THR A 104 9.70 0.89 -11.16
C THR A 104 9.53 2.07 -10.22
N THR A 105 8.62 1.99 -9.25
CA THR A 105 8.48 2.98 -8.17
C THR A 105 9.79 3.14 -7.40
N SER A 106 10.42 2.04 -6.99
CA SER A 106 11.67 2.07 -6.22
C SER A 106 12.81 2.76 -6.99
N ILE A 107 12.93 2.49 -8.30
CA ILE A 107 13.93 3.14 -9.16
C ILE A 107 13.61 4.62 -9.26
N THR A 108 12.35 4.96 -9.51
CA THR A 108 11.89 6.35 -9.68
C THR A 108 12.17 7.18 -8.44
N PHE A 109 11.84 6.68 -7.25
CA PHE A 109 12.13 7.36 -6.00
C PHE A 109 13.63 7.48 -5.73
N ARG A 110 14.42 6.43 -6.04
CA ARG A 110 15.87 6.48 -5.86
C ARG A 110 16.53 7.51 -6.76
N VAL A 111 16.17 7.54 -8.04
CA VAL A 111 16.71 8.50 -9.02
C VAL A 111 16.17 9.90 -8.74
N GLY A 112 14.87 10.05 -8.52
CA GLY A 112 14.21 11.31 -8.20
C GLY A 112 14.77 11.97 -6.95
N LYS A 113 14.93 11.23 -5.84
CA LYS A 113 15.59 11.75 -4.62
C LYS A 113 17.02 12.21 -4.89
N ARG A 114 17.75 11.51 -5.75
CA ARG A 114 19.13 11.87 -6.10
C ARG A 114 19.17 13.16 -6.91
N LEU A 115 18.29 13.33 -7.89
CA LEU A 115 18.20 14.53 -8.72
C LEU A 115 17.72 15.74 -7.90
N LEU A 116 16.72 15.54 -7.04
CA LEU A 116 16.12 16.60 -6.23
C LEU A 116 16.87 16.88 -4.92
N ARG A 117 18.06 16.30 -4.71
CA ARG A 117 18.80 16.44 -3.45
C ARG A 117 19.02 17.90 -3.03
N ARG A 118 19.35 18.78 -3.99
CA ARG A 118 19.61 20.21 -3.73
C ARG A 118 18.33 20.98 -3.38
N PRO A 119 17.24 20.95 -4.17
CA PRO A 119 16.00 21.63 -3.80
C PRO A 119 15.39 21.08 -2.51
N LEU A 120 15.40 19.75 -2.30
CA LEU A 120 14.92 19.13 -1.07
C LEU A 120 15.71 19.59 0.16
N SER A 121 17.03 19.76 0.04
CA SER A 121 17.84 20.31 1.13
C SER A 121 17.51 21.76 1.45
N SER A 122 17.16 22.57 0.44
CA SER A 122 16.74 23.96 0.64
C SER A 122 15.41 24.03 1.39
N ILE A 123 14.41 23.28 0.93
CA ILE A 123 13.09 23.19 1.57
C ILE A 123 13.21 22.69 3.01
N ASN A 124 14.03 21.64 3.23
CA ASN A 124 14.27 21.12 4.58
C ASN A 124 14.85 22.16 5.53
N ARG A 125 15.74 23.05 5.05
CA ARG A 125 16.37 24.08 5.88
C ARG A 125 15.45 25.28 6.12
N ASN A 126 14.75 25.73 5.09
CA ASN A 126 14.05 27.02 5.09
C ASN A 126 12.56 26.91 5.43
N LEU A 127 11.94 25.75 5.19
CA LEU A 127 10.50 25.56 5.37
C LEU A 127 10.19 24.50 6.43
N ILE A 128 10.73 23.29 6.29
CA ILE A 128 10.31 22.15 7.14
C ILE A 128 10.85 22.23 8.55
N LYS A 129 12.16 22.43 8.74
CA LYS A 129 12.72 22.52 10.09
C LYS A 129 12.11 23.67 10.91
N PRO A 130 11.87 24.87 10.33
CA PRO A 130 11.20 25.95 11.05
C PRO A 130 9.72 25.66 11.36
N ALA A 131 8.96 25.10 10.40
CA ALA A 131 7.51 24.91 10.56
C ALA A 131 7.13 23.64 11.34
N LEU A 132 7.83 22.54 11.10
CA LEU A 132 7.47 21.19 11.58
C LEU A 132 8.50 20.62 12.57
N GLY A 133 9.54 21.39 12.87
CA GLY A 133 10.60 21.01 13.80
C GLY A 133 11.66 20.08 13.20
N ALA A 134 12.73 19.86 13.97
CA ALA A 134 13.90 19.11 13.52
C ALA A 134 13.67 17.60 13.32
N GLY A 135 12.51 17.10 13.76
CA GLY A 135 12.09 15.69 13.68
C GLY A 135 11.52 15.27 12.32
N ILE A 136 11.08 16.21 11.49
CA ILE A 136 10.46 15.95 10.18
C ILE A 136 11.40 16.44 9.07
N ARG A 137 11.48 15.68 7.97
CA ARG A 137 12.26 16.00 6.76
C ARG A 137 11.52 15.48 5.53
N LEU A 138 11.81 16.07 4.37
CA LEU A 138 11.54 15.45 3.06
C LEU A 138 12.46 14.27 2.80
#